data_AF-A0A6C0HC27-F1
#
_entry.id   AF-A0A6C0HC27-F1
#
_cell.length_a   1.000
_cell.length_b   1.000
_cell.length_c   1.000
_cell.angle_alpha   90.00
_cell.angle_beta   90.00
_cell.angle_gamma   90.00
#
_symmetry.space_group_name_H-M   'P 1'
#
loop_
_entity.id
_entity.type
_entity.pdbx_description
1 polymer ?
#
loop_
_entity_poly.entity_id
_entity_poly.type
_entity_poly.pdbx_seq_one_letter_code
_entity_poly.pdbx_strand_id
1 'polypeptide(L)'
;MDFETFFYDFLAIINILFFALVKKTHDISLIIIEKVKNYDYQALGLKIIFYAGQAKQFLVETYENNCKKGDPIDVAKETVVYYIKYLHSVVLSYHIEPMENEWISTACIYQTDFDKTTMNYSYNEIYQPMAGEVEPESTQPSPVILLDQFKQWFHASQNIMKTDKKIEESLLTMKTGDTYIYKLCTRENKCCLELPNELSKIKFLNIEYCHPENEKSITIDIDKNGYLVGNEILSSTFVKRCLEYMNGLKSFDMNYTLKIMDNNLDSIVLKSDEYIVLEQNSYKIMKRTAIELTNDWVDVASENNETEFIEKVMDDVNIHLGTEPKQETIVEPEADNEAEPVPEPETENGPENETEEELENETEIEPEEEPQEKIENDIE
;
A
#
# COMPACT_ATOMS: atom_id res chain seq x y z
N MET A 1 9.38 56.67 50.87
CA MET A 1 8.39 56.02 50.00
C MET A 1 8.47 54.56 50.36
N ASP A 2 7.40 54.00 50.93
CA ASP A 2 7.45 52.65 51.48
C ASP A 2 7.43 51.63 50.34
N PHE A 3 8.28 50.60 50.47
CA PHE A 3 8.45 49.55 49.48
C PHE A 3 7.11 48.88 49.12
N GLU A 4 6.20 48.80 50.09
CA GLU A 4 4.86 48.26 49.91
C GLU A 4 4.01 49.07 48.92
N THR A 5 4.02 50.40 49.02
CA THR A 5 3.31 51.27 48.06
C THR A 5 3.88 51.12 46.65
N PHE A 6 5.20 51.10 46.53
CA PHE A 6 5.87 50.88 45.24
C PHE A 6 5.52 49.52 44.63
N PHE A 7 5.45 48.47 45.44
CA PHE A 7 5.09 47.12 44.99
C PHE A 7 3.64 47.05 44.48
N TYR A 8 2.68 47.65 45.19
CA TYR A 8 1.28 47.69 44.74
C TYR A 8 1.09 48.53 43.47
N ASP A 9 1.77 49.68 43.37
CA ASP A 9 1.74 50.51 42.16
C ASP A 9 2.33 49.76 40.96
N PHE A 10 3.43 49.03 41.16
CA PHE A 10 4.04 48.19 40.13
C PHE A 10 3.12 47.06 39.67
N LEU A 11 2.47 46.35 40.60
CA LEU A 11 1.48 45.32 40.27
C LEU A 11 0.26 45.89 39.53
N ALA A 12 -0.20 47.08 39.92
CA ALA A 12 -1.29 47.77 39.24
C ALA A 12 -0.92 48.10 37.78
N ILE A 13 0.30 48.59 37.54
CA ILE A 13 0.81 48.86 36.18
C ILE A 13 0.88 47.58 35.35
N ILE A 14 1.39 46.47 35.92
CA ILE A 14 1.44 45.17 35.23
C ILE A 14 0.03 44.69 34.85
N ASN A 15 -0.94 44.76 35.78
CA ASN A 15 -2.31 44.35 35.50
C ASN A 15 -2.96 45.19 34.40
N ILE A 16 -2.75 46.52 34.41
CA ILE A 16 -3.26 47.41 33.37
C ILE A 16 -2.65 47.06 32.00
N LEU A 17 -1.33 46.80 31.96
CA LEU A 17 -0.65 46.37 30.73
C LEU A 17 -1.17 45.03 30.21
N PHE A 18 -1.41 44.07 31.12
CA PHE A 18 -1.97 42.76 30.77
C PHE A 18 -3.38 42.88 30.18
N PHE A 19 -4.27 43.65 30.82
CA PHE A 19 -5.62 43.88 30.28
C PHE A 19 -5.59 44.62 28.94
N ALA A 20 -4.67 45.56 28.74
CA ALA A 20 -4.48 46.23 27.45
C ALA A 20 -4.02 45.24 26.35
N LEU A 21 -3.14 44.30 26.69
CA LEU A 21 -2.69 43.24 25.79
C LEU A 21 -3.83 42.29 25.40
N VAL A 22 -4.61 41.82 26.37
CA VAL A 22 -5.77 40.94 26.13
C VAL A 22 -6.83 41.63 25.27
N LYS A 23 -7.09 42.92 25.51
CA LYS A 23 -8.01 43.68 24.67
C LYS A 23 -7.50 43.80 23.24
N LYS A 24 -6.20 44.09 23.07
CA LYS A 24 -5.58 44.21 21.74
C LYS A 24 -5.59 42.90 20.98
N THR A 25 -5.35 41.76 21.63
CA THR A 25 -5.43 40.44 20.98
C THR A 25 -6.86 40.11 20.58
N HIS A 26 -7.84 40.37 21.44
CA HIS A 26 -9.26 40.19 21.12
C HIS A 26 -9.69 41.04 19.90
N ASP A 27 -9.31 42.32 19.86
CA ASP A 27 -9.65 43.21 18.74
C ASP A 27 -9.00 42.75 17.43
N ILE A 28 -7.75 42.28 17.47
CA ILE A 28 -7.08 41.68 16.30
C ILE A 28 -7.79 40.40 15.86
N SER A 29 -8.17 39.53 16.78
CA SER A 29 -8.92 38.30 16.47
C SER A 29 -10.25 38.60 15.79
N LEU A 30 -10.99 39.62 16.24
CA LEU A 30 -12.22 40.05 15.58
C LEU A 30 -11.98 40.56 14.16
N ILE A 31 -10.95 41.37 13.93
CA ILE A 31 -10.58 41.85 12.60
C ILE A 31 -10.22 40.67 11.68
N ILE A 32 -9.52 39.65 12.20
CA ILE A 32 -9.18 38.44 11.44
C ILE A 32 -10.45 37.64 11.12
N ILE A 33 -11.33 37.42 12.09
CA ILE A 33 -12.59 36.70 11.89
C ILE A 33 -13.47 37.42 10.87
N GLU A 34 -13.58 38.74 10.93
CA GLU A 34 -14.36 39.53 9.98
C GLU A 34 -13.76 39.47 8.57
N LYS A 35 -12.42 39.51 8.45
CA LYS A 35 -11.73 39.31 7.17
C LYS A 35 -11.92 37.91 6.60
N VAL A 36 -11.87 36.87 7.42
CA VAL A 36 -12.08 35.47 7.04
C VAL A 36 -13.54 35.28 6.60
N LYS A 37 -14.51 35.78 7.39
CA LYS A 37 -15.94 35.65 7.11
C LYS A 37 -16.37 36.38 5.83
N ASN A 38 -15.76 37.54 5.55
CA ASN A 38 -16.04 38.33 4.37
C ASN A 38 -15.11 37.99 3.19
N TYR A 39 -14.26 36.97 3.33
CA TYR A 39 -13.42 36.52 2.23
C TYR A 39 -14.27 35.80 1.19
N ASP A 40 -14.11 36.17 -0.07
CA ASP A 40 -14.85 35.56 -1.16
C ASP A 40 -14.25 34.19 -1.50
N TYR A 41 -14.68 33.18 -0.73
CA TYR A 41 -14.28 31.79 -0.93
C TYR A 41 -14.70 31.25 -2.30
N GLN A 42 -15.77 31.79 -2.90
CA GLN A 42 -16.18 31.41 -4.25
C GLN A 42 -15.17 31.92 -5.27
N ALA A 43 -14.75 33.18 -5.17
CA ALA A 43 -13.70 33.74 -6.02
C ALA A 43 -12.34 33.05 -5.79
N LEU A 44 -12.00 32.69 -4.54
CA LEU A 44 -10.79 31.91 -4.25
C LEU A 44 -10.86 30.52 -4.90
N GLY A 45 -11.98 29.81 -4.74
CA GLY A 45 -12.21 28.50 -5.35
C GLY A 45 -12.12 28.57 -6.87
N LEU A 46 -12.76 29.57 -7.49
CA LEU A 46 -12.66 29.81 -8.93
C LEU A 46 -11.23 30.11 -9.38
N LYS A 47 -10.46 30.88 -8.61
CA LYS A 47 -9.03 31.12 -8.89
C LYS A 47 -8.23 29.82 -8.82
N ILE A 48 -8.44 29.01 -7.78
CA ILE A 48 -7.75 27.73 -7.63
C ILE A 48 -8.07 26.81 -8.82
N ILE A 49 -9.34 26.68 -9.20
CA ILE A 49 -9.77 25.89 -10.37
C ILE A 49 -9.15 26.43 -11.65
N PHE A 50 -9.14 27.75 -11.84
CA PHE A 50 -8.56 28.41 -13.01
C PHE A 50 -7.05 28.18 -13.12
N TYR A 51 -6.30 28.33 -12.02
CA TYR A 51 -4.87 28.07 -11.98
C TYR A 51 -4.55 26.58 -12.15
N ALA A 52 -5.35 25.69 -11.57
CA ALA A 52 -5.23 24.24 -11.79
C ALA A 52 -5.49 23.88 -13.27
N GLY A 53 -6.47 24.53 -13.90
CA GLY A 53 -6.76 24.40 -15.33
C GLY A 53 -5.60 24.87 -16.20
N GLN A 54 -5.01 26.04 -15.90
CA GLN A 54 -3.83 26.54 -16.59
C GLN A 54 -2.60 25.66 -16.39
N ALA A 55 -2.35 25.18 -15.16
CA ALA A 55 -1.26 24.27 -14.88
C ALA A 55 -1.43 22.95 -15.66
N LYS A 56 -2.65 22.41 -15.71
CA LYS A 56 -2.97 21.24 -16.54
C LYS A 56 -2.70 21.51 -18.01
N GLN A 57 -3.18 22.63 -18.55
CA GLN A 57 -3.00 22.97 -19.96
C GLN A 57 -1.52 23.18 -20.31
N PHE A 58 -0.77 23.87 -19.45
CA PHE A 58 0.67 24.04 -19.61
C PHE A 58 1.41 22.70 -19.57
N LEU A 59 1.04 21.79 -18.66
CA LEU A 59 1.62 20.45 -18.61
C LEU A 59 1.29 19.65 -19.89
N VAL A 60 0.07 19.72 -20.40
CA VAL A 60 -0.34 19.05 -21.65
C VAL A 60 0.38 19.64 -22.86
N GLU A 61 0.45 20.96 -22.99
CA GLU A 61 1.15 21.61 -24.12
C GLU A 61 2.66 21.40 -24.05
N THR A 62 3.25 21.40 -22.85
CA THR A 62 4.67 21.07 -22.65
C THR A 62 4.93 19.61 -23.02
N TYR A 63 4.02 18.71 -22.69
CA TYR A 63 4.03 17.30 -23.04
C TYR A 63 3.92 17.08 -24.56
N GLU A 64 2.92 17.67 -25.22
CA GLU A 64 2.72 17.48 -26.66
C GLU A 64 3.86 18.07 -27.51
N ASN A 65 4.44 19.20 -27.08
CA ASN A 65 5.46 19.89 -27.86
C ASN A 65 6.89 19.39 -27.61
N ASN A 66 7.21 18.91 -26.40
CA ASN A 66 8.59 18.57 -26.05
C ASN A 66 8.82 17.06 -25.84
N CYS A 67 7.76 16.25 -25.74
CA CYS A 67 7.88 14.84 -25.35
C CYS A 67 7.49 13.90 -26.48
N LYS A 68 8.21 13.98 -27.61
CA LYS A 68 8.30 12.86 -28.55
C LYS A 68 9.54 12.01 -28.19
N LYS A 69 9.27 10.80 -27.69
CA LYS A 69 10.17 9.64 -27.40
C LYS A 69 10.99 9.69 -26.10
N GLY A 70 10.65 8.82 -25.13
CA GLY A 70 11.54 8.35 -24.05
C GLY A 70 10.84 7.93 -22.74
N ASP A 71 11.31 6.82 -22.13
CA ASP A 71 10.91 6.22 -20.84
C ASP A 71 10.73 7.16 -19.61
N PRO A 72 11.54 8.23 -19.40
CA PRO A 72 11.36 9.09 -18.21
C PRO A 72 10.03 9.87 -18.19
N ILE A 73 9.34 9.96 -19.33
CA ILE A 73 8.06 10.67 -19.46
C ILE A 73 6.91 9.86 -18.86
N ASP A 74 6.95 8.53 -18.97
CA ASP A 74 5.91 7.66 -18.42
C ASP A 74 5.96 7.65 -16.90
N VAL A 75 7.16 7.65 -16.32
CA VAL A 75 7.37 7.76 -14.86
C VAL A 75 6.80 9.07 -14.32
N ALA A 76 7.06 10.21 -14.97
CA ALA A 76 6.53 11.50 -14.52
C ALA A 76 4.99 11.55 -14.61
N LYS A 77 4.41 10.99 -15.67
CA LYS A 77 2.97 10.89 -15.86
C LYS A 77 2.33 10.04 -14.76
N GLU A 78 2.85 8.85 -14.50
CA GLU A 78 2.37 7.94 -13.45
C GLU A 78 2.45 8.60 -12.06
N THR A 79 3.56 9.29 -11.80
CA THR A 79 3.77 10.05 -10.55
C THR A 79 2.68 11.11 -10.37
N VAL A 80 2.42 11.94 -11.39
CA VAL A 80 1.40 12.99 -11.31
C VAL A 80 0.00 12.40 -11.13
N VAL A 81 -0.34 11.34 -11.87
CA VAL A 81 -1.63 10.64 -11.74
C VAL A 81 -1.80 10.10 -10.32
N TYR A 82 -0.75 9.50 -9.75
CA TYR A 82 -0.74 9.01 -8.38
C TYR A 82 -0.99 10.14 -7.37
N TYR A 83 -0.27 11.26 -7.45
CA TYR A 83 -0.46 12.37 -6.50
C TYR A 83 -1.85 13.00 -6.59
N ILE A 84 -2.44 13.09 -7.79
CA ILE A 84 -3.82 13.53 -7.94
C ILE A 84 -4.78 12.55 -7.25
N LYS A 85 -4.58 11.23 -7.45
CA LYS A 85 -5.38 10.18 -6.79
C LYS A 85 -5.23 10.23 -5.27
N TYR A 86 -4.01 10.45 -4.77
CA TYR A 86 -3.71 10.59 -3.35
C TYR A 86 -4.38 11.83 -2.74
N LEU A 87 -4.30 12.98 -3.39
CA LEU A 87 -5.00 14.18 -2.90
C LEU A 87 -6.52 13.96 -2.87
N HIS A 88 -7.07 13.34 -3.91
CA HIS A 88 -8.48 12.99 -3.96
C HIS A 88 -8.87 12.01 -2.83
N SER A 89 -8.01 11.03 -2.53
CA SER A 89 -8.24 10.05 -1.46
C SER A 89 -8.18 10.66 -0.07
N VAL A 90 -7.25 11.59 0.17
CA VAL A 90 -7.19 12.36 1.43
C VAL A 90 -8.44 13.21 1.62
N VAL A 91 -8.90 13.90 0.58
CA VAL A 91 -10.10 14.76 0.64
C VAL A 91 -11.36 13.94 0.92
N LEU A 92 -11.47 12.75 0.35
CA LEU A 92 -12.65 11.90 0.45
C LEU A 92 -12.53 10.77 1.48
N SER A 93 -11.40 10.70 2.19
CA SER A 93 -11.12 9.74 3.27
C SER A 93 -11.26 8.27 2.83
N TYR A 94 -10.71 7.91 1.66
CA TYR A 94 -10.57 6.52 1.22
C TYR A 94 -9.10 6.15 1.01
N HIS A 95 -8.79 4.85 1.03
CA HIS A 95 -7.43 4.33 0.92
C HIS A 95 -6.97 4.20 -0.53
N ILE A 96 -5.67 4.34 -0.75
CA ILE A 96 -5.03 4.01 -2.03
C ILE A 96 -3.79 3.16 -1.77
N GLU A 97 -3.45 2.32 -2.74
CA GLU A 97 -2.22 1.54 -2.70
C GLU A 97 -1.00 2.46 -2.82
N PRO A 98 0.19 2.03 -2.35
CA PRO A 98 1.44 2.71 -2.60
C PRO A 98 1.73 2.87 -4.10
N MET A 99 2.62 3.81 -4.43
CA MET A 99 3.02 4.08 -5.81
C MET A 99 3.91 2.96 -6.37
N GLU A 100 4.68 2.30 -5.50
CA GLU A 100 5.60 1.23 -5.85
C GLU A 100 4.86 0.02 -6.44
N ASN A 101 5.48 -0.67 -7.40
CA ASN A 101 4.90 -1.87 -8.01
C ASN A 101 5.15 -3.15 -7.20
N GLU A 102 6.02 -3.07 -6.20
CA GLU A 102 6.39 -4.22 -5.36
C GLU A 102 6.22 -3.86 -3.89
N TRP A 103 5.18 -4.41 -3.28
CA TRP A 103 4.89 -4.21 -1.86
C TRP A 103 4.16 -5.40 -1.28
N ILE A 104 4.29 -5.55 0.03
CA ILE A 104 3.49 -6.47 0.81
C ILE A 104 2.69 -5.66 1.82
N SER A 105 1.45 -6.06 2.03
CA SER A 105 0.55 -5.41 2.99
C SER A 105 -0.07 -6.45 3.90
N THR A 106 -0.16 -6.10 5.18
CA THR A 106 -0.88 -6.87 6.18
C THR A 106 -2.10 -6.06 6.58
N ALA A 107 -3.28 -6.53 6.19
CA ALA A 107 -4.56 -5.96 6.59
C ALA A 107 -5.17 -6.81 7.70
N CYS A 108 -5.76 -6.18 8.71
CA CYS A 108 -6.41 -6.84 9.83
C CYS A 108 -7.74 -6.18 10.15
N ILE A 109 -8.73 -7.01 10.49
CA ILE A 109 -9.95 -6.55 11.15
C ILE A 109 -9.93 -7.01 12.61
N TYR A 110 -10.29 -6.12 13.51
CA TYR A 110 -10.34 -6.42 14.94
C TYR A 110 -11.59 -5.81 15.58
N GLN A 111 -12.09 -6.51 16.60
CA GLN A 111 -13.28 -6.09 17.32
C GLN A 111 -12.93 -4.95 18.29
N THR A 112 -13.70 -3.87 18.25
CA THR A 112 -13.54 -2.78 19.21
C THR A 112 -14.47 -2.94 20.41
N ASP A 113 -13.95 -2.67 21.61
CA ASP A 113 -14.72 -2.78 22.87
C ASP A 113 -15.73 -1.64 23.05
N PHE A 114 -15.72 -0.64 22.17
CA PHE A 114 -16.42 0.63 22.38
C PHE A 114 -17.94 0.54 22.27
N ASP A 115 -18.50 -0.50 21.64
CA ASP A 115 -19.94 -0.73 21.71
C ASP A 115 -20.32 -2.21 21.45
N LYS A 116 -20.71 -2.91 22.53
CA LYS A 116 -21.21 -4.29 22.44
C LYS A 116 -22.51 -4.41 21.63
N THR A 117 -23.20 -3.30 21.38
CA THR A 117 -24.48 -3.30 20.68
C THR A 117 -24.36 -3.10 19.17
N THR A 118 -23.30 -2.45 18.68
CA THR A 118 -23.07 -2.27 17.23
C THR A 118 -21.93 -3.11 16.67
N MET A 119 -21.11 -3.77 17.51
CA MET A 119 -19.95 -4.58 17.08
C MET A 119 -19.16 -3.90 15.95
N ASN A 120 -18.66 -2.69 16.22
CA ASN A 120 -17.86 -1.99 15.21
C ASN A 120 -16.51 -2.70 15.02
N TYR A 121 -16.27 -3.17 13.79
CA TYR A 121 -14.98 -3.70 13.37
C TYR A 121 -14.09 -2.55 12.90
N SER A 122 -12.90 -2.44 13.48
CA SER A 122 -11.87 -1.55 12.97
C SER A 122 -11.02 -2.26 11.92
N TYR A 123 -10.56 -1.49 10.94
CA TYR A 123 -9.66 -1.94 9.89
C TYR A 123 -8.32 -1.26 10.07
N ASN A 124 -7.23 -2.02 9.95
CA ASN A 124 -5.89 -1.47 9.87
C ASN A 124 -5.13 -2.21 8.77
N GLU A 125 -4.40 -1.46 7.96
CA GLU A 125 -3.58 -1.98 6.88
C GLU A 125 -2.23 -1.30 6.91
N ILE A 126 -1.18 -2.11 6.88
CA ILE A 126 0.21 -1.64 6.89
C ILE A 126 0.88 -2.13 5.62
N TYR A 127 1.49 -1.20 4.90
CA TYR A 127 2.28 -1.45 3.70
C TYR A 127 3.76 -1.48 4.02
N GLN A 128 4.47 -2.43 3.42
CA GLN A 128 5.92 -2.48 3.43
C GLN A 128 6.43 -2.61 1.98
N PRO A 129 7.33 -1.72 1.52
CA PRO A 129 7.99 -1.91 0.23
C PRO A 129 8.86 -3.16 0.30
N MET A 130 8.84 -3.97 -0.77
CA MET A 130 9.77 -5.08 -0.89
C MET A 130 11.11 -4.51 -1.35
N ALA A 131 12.08 -4.43 -0.45
CA ALA A 131 13.42 -3.97 -0.79
C ALA A 131 14.11 -5.06 -1.63
N GLY A 132 14.22 -4.84 -2.93
CA GLY A 132 15.23 -5.51 -3.72
C GLY A 132 16.58 -4.88 -3.38
N GLU A 133 17.43 -5.59 -2.64
CA GLU A 133 18.87 -5.44 -2.87
C GLU A 133 19.12 -5.97 -4.28
N VAL A 134 18.91 -5.08 -5.26
CA VAL A 134 19.21 -5.36 -6.65
C VAL A 134 20.73 -5.41 -6.72
N GLU A 135 21.30 -6.62 -6.75
CA GLU A 135 22.64 -6.75 -7.31
C GLU A 135 22.61 -6.12 -8.71
N PRO A 136 23.61 -5.30 -9.07
CA PRO A 136 23.55 -4.38 -10.21
C PRO A 136 23.32 -5.04 -11.59
N GLU A 137 23.27 -6.37 -11.64
CA GLU A 137 23.15 -7.14 -12.88
C GLU A 137 21.82 -7.90 -13.06
N SER A 138 20.85 -7.86 -12.11
CA SER A 138 19.54 -8.50 -12.32
C SER A 138 18.36 -7.60 -11.96
N THR A 139 17.54 -7.24 -12.95
CA THR A 139 16.44 -6.27 -12.84
C THR A 139 15.22 -6.76 -12.03
N GLN A 140 15.24 -7.97 -11.48
CA GLN A 140 14.13 -8.55 -10.72
C GLN A 140 14.64 -9.38 -9.53
N PRO A 141 14.05 -9.26 -8.33
CA PRO A 141 14.40 -10.11 -7.20
C PRO A 141 14.11 -11.58 -7.55
N SER A 142 15.03 -12.47 -7.19
CA SER A 142 14.84 -13.91 -7.40
C SER A 142 13.52 -14.37 -6.76
N PRO A 143 12.72 -15.23 -7.43
CA PRO A 143 11.48 -15.78 -6.86
C PRO A 143 11.64 -16.40 -5.47
N VAL A 144 12.85 -16.87 -5.15
CA VAL A 144 13.22 -17.40 -3.83
C VAL A 144 13.17 -16.30 -2.75
N ILE A 145 13.74 -15.13 -3.04
CA ILE A 145 13.78 -14.00 -2.09
C ILE A 145 12.36 -13.49 -1.80
N LEU A 146 11.53 -13.35 -2.84
CA LEU A 146 10.13 -12.93 -2.69
C LEU A 146 9.33 -13.93 -1.84
N LEU A 147 9.52 -15.22 -2.08
CA LEU A 147 8.86 -16.27 -1.30
C LEU A 147 9.29 -16.25 0.18
N ASP A 148 10.58 -16.01 0.46
CA ASP A 148 11.10 -15.94 1.82
C ASP A 148 10.58 -14.69 2.56
N GLN A 149 10.54 -13.53 1.90
CA GLN A 149 9.92 -12.33 2.44
C GLN A 149 8.43 -12.55 2.71
N PHE A 150 7.71 -13.15 1.76
CA PHE A 150 6.29 -13.48 1.94
C PHE A 150 6.07 -14.40 3.15
N LYS A 151 6.86 -15.47 3.28
CA LYS A 151 6.80 -16.39 4.43
C LYS A 151 7.08 -15.67 5.74
N GLN A 152 8.08 -14.79 5.76
CA GLN A 152 8.43 -14.01 6.96
C GLN A 152 7.23 -13.16 7.42
N TRP A 153 6.61 -12.41 6.50
CA TRP A 153 5.44 -11.58 6.80
C TRP A 153 4.21 -12.41 7.18
N PHE A 154 4.01 -13.56 6.54
CA PHE A 154 2.95 -14.51 6.90
C PHE A 154 3.12 -14.99 8.34
N HIS A 155 4.31 -15.45 8.72
CA HIS A 155 4.59 -15.92 10.09
C HIS A 155 4.53 -14.80 11.12
N ALA A 156 5.00 -13.59 10.79
CA ALA A 156 4.87 -12.43 11.66
C ALA A 156 3.39 -12.10 11.93
N SER A 157 2.57 -12.04 10.87
CA SER A 157 1.12 -11.80 10.97
C SER A 157 0.43 -12.87 11.79
N GLN A 158 0.76 -14.15 11.56
CA GLN A 158 0.22 -15.26 12.32
C GLN A 158 0.60 -15.19 13.81
N ASN A 159 1.83 -14.82 14.15
CA ASN A 159 2.27 -14.66 15.54
C ASN A 159 1.53 -13.53 16.26
N ILE A 160 1.29 -12.40 15.56
CA ILE A 160 0.48 -11.31 16.08
C ILE A 160 -0.95 -11.80 16.34
N MET A 161 -1.57 -12.54 15.41
CA MET A 161 -2.92 -13.08 15.60
C MET A 161 -3.05 -14.13 16.72
N LYS A 162 -1.97 -14.87 17.00
CA LYS A 162 -1.91 -15.80 18.15
C LYS A 162 -1.84 -15.04 19.48
N THR A 163 -1.18 -13.89 19.48
CA THR A 163 -0.93 -13.08 20.68
C THR A 163 -2.14 -12.20 21.00
N ASP A 164 -2.75 -11.57 20.00
CA ASP A 164 -3.90 -10.69 20.18
C ASP A 164 -5.21 -11.37 19.78
N LYS A 165 -6.00 -11.75 20.80
CA LYS A 165 -7.31 -12.41 20.61
C LYS A 165 -8.36 -11.48 19.97
N LYS A 166 -8.14 -10.16 19.94
CA LYS A 166 -9.07 -9.19 19.34
C LYS A 166 -9.02 -9.16 17.82
N ILE A 167 -7.94 -9.68 17.23
CA ILE A 167 -7.80 -9.78 15.78
C ILE A 167 -8.65 -10.95 15.28
N GLU A 168 -9.63 -10.62 14.45
CA GLU A 168 -10.64 -11.56 13.96
C GLU A 168 -10.20 -12.21 12.65
N GLU A 169 -9.54 -11.45 11.78
CA GLU A 169 -8.93 -11.96 10.54
C GLU A 169 -7.80 -11.06 10.08
N SER A 170 -6.74 -11.67 9.56
CA SER A 170 -5.67 -10.98 8.87
C SER A 170 -5.57 -11.48 7.43
N LEU A 171 -5.35 -10.56 6.50
CA LEU A 171 -5.12 -10.82 5.09
C LEU A 171 -3.74 -10.28 4.73
N LEU A 172 -2.88 -11.16 4.25
CA LEU A 172 -1.62 -10.80 3.63
C LEU A 172 -1.88 -10.62 2.13
N THR A 173 -1.53 -9.45 1.61
CA THR A 173 -1.61 -9.16 0.18
C THR A 173 -0.25 -8.72 -0.32
N MET A 174 0.23 -9.38 -1.36
CA MET A 174 1.49 -9.04 -2.01
C MET A 174 1.23 -8.64 -3.45
N LYS A 175 1.82 -7.52 -3.87
CA LYS A 175 1.84 -7.08 -5.26
C LYS A 175 3.25 -7.26 -5.82
N THR A 176 3.36 -7.93 -6.95
CA THR A 176 4.61 -8.09 -7.71
C THR A 176 4.32 -7.77 -9.17
N GLY A 177 4.79 -6.59 -9.61
CA GLY A 177 4.41 -6.03 -10.91
C GLY A 177 2.90 -5.81 -10.99
N ASP A 178 2.27 -6.47 -11.95
CA ASP A 178 0.82 -6.39 -12.15
C ASP A 178 0.04 -7.42 -11.33
N THR A 179 0.71 -8.39 -10.71
CA THR A 179 0.06 -9.54 -10.07
C THR A 179 -0.23 -9.31 -8.59
N TYR A 180 -1.36 -9.84 -8.11
CA TYR A 180 -1.78 -9.76 -6.71
C TYR A 180 -1.94 -11.14 -6.12
N ILE A 181 -1.24 -11.41 -5.02
CA ILE A 181 -1.36 -12.63 -4.23
C ILE A 181 -2.08 -12.31 -2.94
N TYR A 182 -3.19 -13.00 -2.71
CA TYR A 182 -4.03 -12.84 -1.51
C TYR A 182 -3.98 -14.12 -0.68
N LYS A 183 -3.56 -14.01 0.58
CA LYS A 183 -3.54 -15.13 1.53
C LYS A 183 -4.09 -14.71 2.88
N LEU A 184 -5.05 -15.48 3.38
CA LEU A 184 -5.50 -15.35 4.74
C LEU A 184 -4.40 -15.82 5.68
N CYS A 185 -4.14 -15.02 6.70
CA CYS A 185 -3.39 -15.43 7.85
C CYS A 185 -4.42 -15.81 8.92
N THR A 186 -4.36 -17.04 9.40
CA THR A 186 -5.13 -17.51 10.55
C THR A 186 -4.14 -18.00 11.61
N ARG A 187 -4.63 -18.29 12.82
CA ARG A 187 -3.76 -18.77 13.91
C ARG A 187 -3.06 -20.09 13.60
N GLU A 188 -3.62 -20.93 12.73
CA GLU A 188 -3.14 -22.31 12.55
C GLU A 188 -2.87 -22.72 11.10
N ASN A 189 -3.23 -21.89 10.12
CA ASN A 189 -3.00 -22.25 8.72
C ASN A 189 -1.52 -22.22 8.35
N LYS A 190 -1.16 -23.05 7.38
CA LYS A 190 0.19 -23.14 6.86
C LYS A 190 0.39 -22.10 5.77
N CYS A 191 1.58 -21.50 5.72
CA CYS A 191 2.00 -20.68 4.60
C CYS A 191 2.05 -21.51 3.31
N CYS A 192 1.95 -20.84 2.16
CA CYS A 192 2.19 -21.48 0.88
C CYS A 192 3.65 -21.95 0.75
N LEU A 193 3.83 -23.07 0.06
CA LEU A 193 5.17 -23.61 -0.23
C LEU A 193 5.85 -22.83 -1.34
N GLU A 194 5.06 -22.36 -2.31
CA GLU A 194 5.45 -21.62 -3.50
C GLU A 194 4.47 -20.46 -3.72
N LEU A 195 4.92 -19.41 -4.40
CA LEU A 195 4.06 -18.28 -4.76
C LEU A 195 3.19 -18.66 -5.96
N PRO A 196 1.87 -18.34 -5.93
CA PRO A 196 1.02 -18.47 -7.10
C PRO A 196 1.58 -17.72 -8.31
N ASN A 197 1.70 -18.41 -9.45
CA ASN A 197 2.15 -17.84 -10.71
C ASN A 197 1.23 -18.14 -11.90
N GLU A 198 0.19 -18.95 -11.70
CA GLU A 198 -0.77 -19.32 -12.73
C GLU A 198 -2.09 -18.56 -12.56
N LEU A 199 -2.63 -18.01 -13.66
CA LEU A 199 -3.96 -17.40 -13.68
C LEU A 199 -5.05 -18.49 -13.72
N SER A 200 -6.02 -18.35 -12.83
CA SER A 200 -7.28 -19.09 -12.87
C SER A 200 -8.09 -18.70 -14.11
N LYS A 201 -8.80 -19.68 -14.68
CA LYS A 201 -9.77 -19.44 -15.76
C LYS A 201 -11.13 -18.98 -15.25
N ILE A 202 -11.38 -19.09 -13.94
CA ILE A 202 -12.61 -18.58 -13.33
C ILE A 202 -12.59 -17.06 -13.33
N LYS A 203 -13.75 -16.47 -13.64
CA LYS A 203 -13.99 -15.04 -13.49
C LYS A 203 -15.35 -14.84 -12.86
N PHE A 204 -15.46 -13.88 -11.96
CA PHE A 204 -16.75 -13.44 -11.46
C PHE A 204 -17.25 -12.30 -12.33
N LEU A 205 -18.46 -12.44 -12.87
CA LEU A 205 -19.10 -11.43 -13.69
C LEU A 205 -19.61 -10.26 -12.85
N ASN A 206 -20.07 -10.56 -11.64
CA ASN A 206 -20.57 -9.56 -10.70
C ASN A 206 -20.41 -10.08 -9.27
N ILE A 207 -19.99 -9.19 -8.36
CA ILE A 207 -19.92 -9.45 -6.92
C ILE A 207 -20.64 -8.29 -6.24
N GLU A 208 -21.78 -8.56 -5.62
CA GLU A 208 -22.59 -7.57 -4.94
C GLU A 208 -22.51 -7.74 -3.42
N TYR A 209 -21.91 -6.77 -2.76
CA TYR A 209 -21.97 -6.62 -1.31
C TYR A 209 -23.35 -6.13 -0.88
N CYS A 210 -24.02 -6.92 -0.05
CA CYS A 210 -25.34 -6.63 0.49
C CYS A 210 -25.28 -6.57 2.02
N HIS A 211 -25.60 -5.41 2.61
CA HIS A 211 -25.65 -5.22 4.06
C HIS A 211 -27.05 -4.78 4.50
N PRO A 212 -27.60 -5.27 5.62
CA PRO A 212 -28.96 -4.94 6.07
C PRO A 212 -29.22 -3.43 6.25
N GLU A 213 -28.21 -2.68 6.65
CA GLU A 213 -28.32 -1.21 6.84
C GLU A 213 -28.15 -0.41 5.55
N ASN A 214 -27.71 -1.02 4.45
CA ASN A 214 -27.52 -0.34 3.18
C ASN A 214 -28.77 -0.50 2.30
N GLU A 215 -29.33 0.62 1.82
CA GLU A 215 -30.46 0.60 0.90
C GLU A 215 -30.13 -0.04 -0.45
N LYS A 216 -28.85 0.03 -0.87
CA LYS A 216 -28.36 -0.44 -2.17
C LYS A 216 -27.18 -1.38 -1.98
N SER A 217 -27.11 -2.40 -2.82
CA SER A 217 -25.92 -3.23 -2.94
C SER A 217 -24.77 -2.43 -3.54
N ILE A 218 -23.56 -2.86 -3.23
CA ILE A 218 -22.31 -2.27 -3.70
C ILE A 218 -21.59 -3.30 -4.54
N THR A 219 -21.28 -2.97 -5.80
CA THR A 219 -20.47 -3.83 -6.65
C THR A 219 -19.01 -3.79 -6.20
N ILE A 220 -18.41 -4.98 -6.03
CA ILE A 220 -16.99 -5.17 -5.76
C ILE A 220 -16.34 -5.67 -7.03
N ASP A 221 -15.32 -4.96 -7.48
CA ASP A 221 -14.49 -5.37 -8.62
C ASP A 221 -13.19 -5.98 -8.11
N ILE A 222 -12.84 -7.16 -8.63
CA ILE A 222 -11.55 -7.80 -8.37
C ILE A 222 -10.64 -7.52 -9.57
N ASP A 223 -9.41 -7.07 -9.30
CA ASP A 223 -8.42 -6.88 -10.34
C ASP A 223 -8.21 -8.17 -11.14
N LYS A 224 -8.12 -8.04 -12.48
CA LYS A 224 -7.91 -9.18 -13.39
C LYS A 224 -6.69 -10.02 -13.03
N ASN A 225 -5.66 -9.40 -12.46
CA ASN A 225 -4.41 -10.02 -12.05
C ASN A 225 -4.46 -10.55 -10.61
N GLY A 226 -5.58 -10.38 -9.91
CA GLY A 226 -5.90 -11.03 -8.65
C GLY A 226 -6.50 -12.43 -8.80
N TYR A 227 -6.79 -12.87 -10.02
CA TYR A 227 -7.32 -14.20 -10.31
C TYR A 227 -6.22 -15.27 -10.42
N LEU A 228 -5.30 -15.35 -9.45
CA LEU A 228 -4.27 -16.40 -9.42
C LEU A 228 -4.76 -17.68 -8.73
N VAL A 229 -4.30 -18.82 -9.21
CA VAL A 229 -4.58 -20.14 -8.59
C VAL A 229 -4.05 -20.17 -7.17
N GLY A 230 -4.91 -20.53 -6.23
CA GLY A 230 -4.61 -20.56 -4.82
C GLY A 230 -4.84 -19.24 -4.10
N ASN A 231 -5.18 -18.14 -4.78
CA ASN A 231 -5.57 -16.92 -4.08
C ASN A 231 -6.82 -17.13 -3.23
N GLU A 232 -6.79 -16.51 -2.05
CA GLU A 232 -7.84 -16.54 -1.05
C GLU A 232 -8.52 -15.17 -1.02
N ILE A 233 -9.67 -15.07 -1.68
CA ILE A 233 -10.37 -13.81 -1.95
C ILE A 233 -11.75 -13.79 -1.30
N LEU A 234 -12.35 -12.60 -1.22
CA LEU A 234 -13.69 -12.39 -0.69
C LEU A 234 -13.89 -12.85 0.76
N SER A 235 -12.80 -12.94 1.53
CA SER A 235 -12.86 -13.00 2.98
C SER A 235 -13.35 -11.69 3.58
N SER A 236 -13.67 -11.66 4.87
CA SER A 236 -14.15 -10.44 5.52
C SER A 236 -13.14 -9.29 5.50
N THR A 237 -11.86 -9.55 5.73
CA THR A 237 -10.80 -8.55 5.62
C THR A 237 -10.61 -8.11 4.18
N PHE A 238 -10.75 -9.01 3.20
CA PHE A 238 -10.70 -8.65 1.78
C PHE A 238 -11.85 -7.72 1.40
N VAL A 239 -13.09 -8.08 1.79
CA VAL A 239 -14.28 -7.26 1.54
C VAL A 239 -14.13 -5.90 2.21
N LYS A 240 -13.70 -5.87 3.48
CA LYS A 240 -13.46 -4.61 4.20
C LYS A 240 -12.42 -3.77 3.48
N ARG A 241 -11.31 -4.36 3.04
CA ARG A 241 -10.31 -3.68 2.20
C ARG A 241 -10.96 -3.09 0.95
N CYS A 242 -11.73 -3.83 0.18
CA CYS A 242 -12.41 -3.28 -1.00
C CYS A 242 -13.30 -2.07 -0.66
N LEU A 243 -14.05 -2.12 0.45
CA LEU A 243 -14.91 -1.02 0.90
C LEU A 243 -14.10 0.23 1.30
N GLU A 244 -12.95 0.05 1.96
CA GLU A 244 -12.07 1.15 2.38
C GLU A 244 -11.40 1.88 1.20
N TYR A 245 -11.32 1.26 0.03
CA TYR A 245 -10.74 1.82 -1.20
C TYR A 245 -11.81 2.45 -2.10
N MET A 246 -13.08 2.34 -1.72
CA MET A 246 -14.19 3.00 -2.40
C MET A 246 -14.46 4.37 -1.76
N ASN A 247 -14.87 5.33 -2.59
CA ASN A 247 -15.36 6.61 -2.09
C ASN A 247 -16.70 6.43 -1.35
N GLY A 248 -16.82 7.08 -0.19
CA GLY A 248 -18.05 7.17 0.59
C GLY A 248 -18.06 6.30 1.85
N LEU A 249 -18.94 6.66 2.80
CA LEU A 249 -19.12 5.89 4.04
C LEU A 249 -19.88 4.60 3.74
N LYS A 250 -19.32 3.47 4.16
CA LYS A 250 -19.88 2.13 3.97
C LYS A 250 -20.05 1.49 5.35
N SER A 251 -21.27 1.05 5.68
CA SER A 251 -21.46 0.20 6.86
C SER A 251 -20.74 -1.12 6.64
N PHE A 252 -20.10 -1.63 7.68
CA PHE A 252 -19.48 -2.95 7.67
C PHE A 252 -19.63 -3.59 9.05
N ASP A 253 -20.31 -4.72 9.07
CA ASP A 253 -20.37 -5.66 10.18
C ASP A 253 -20.18 -7.11 9.64
N MET A 254 -20.49 -8.14 10.42
CA MET A 254 -20.44 -9.54 9.96
C MET A 254 -21.81 -10.08 9.49
N ASN A 255 -22.84 -9.24 9.38
CA ASN A 255 -24.18 -9.61 8.92
C ASN A 255 -24.37 -9.42 7.40
N TYR A 256 -23.33 -9.00 6.68
CA TYR A 256 -23.38 -8.88 5.24
C TYR A 256 -23.41 -10.24 4.53
N THR A 257 -23.82 -10.20 3.27
CA THR A 257 -23.70 -11.31 2.32
C THR A 257 -23.15 -10.79 1.00
N LEU A 258 -22.43 -11.64 0.27
CA LEU A 258 -22.04 -11.36 -1.11
C LEU A 258 -22.91 -12.19 -2.04
N LYS A 259 -23.52 -11.54 -3.04
CA LYS A 259 -24.16 -12.25 -4.16
C LYS A 259 -23.19 -12.24 -5.32
N ILE A 260 -22.77 -13.42 -5.76
CA ILE A 260 -21.73 -13.57 -6.77
C ILE A 260 -22.33 -14.30 -7.95
N MET A 261 -22.09 -13.77 -9.15
CA MET A 261 -22.38 -14.44 -10.42
C MET A 261 -21.06 -14.79 -11.08
N ASP A 262 -20.84 -16.07 -11.36
CA ASP A 262 -19.62 -16.53 -12.03
C ASP A 262 -19.76 -16.53 -13.56
N ASN A 263 -18.67 -16.88 -14.25
CA ASN A 263 -18.61 -16.94 -15.71
C ASN A 263 -19.46 -18.05 -16.34
N ASN A 264 -19.99 -18.98 -15.55
CA ASN A 264 -20.96 -19.98 -15.99
C ASN A 264 -22.41 -19.53 -15.76
N LEU A 265 -22.62 -18.29 -15.32
CA LEU A 265 -23.91 -17.71 -14.92
C LEU A 265 -24.51 -18.35 -13.68
N ASP A 266 -23.73 -19.12 -12.93
CA ASP A 266 -24.15 -19.68 -11.65
C ASP A 266 -24.10 -18.57 -10.58
N SER A 267 -25.16 -18.51 -9.79
CA SER A 267 -25.29 -17.53 -8.70
C SER A 267 -25.08 -18.20 -7.36
N ILE A 268 -24.12 -17.70 -6.58
CA ILE A 268 -23.84 -18.15 -5.22
C ILE A 268 -24.01 -17.00 -4.23
N VAL A 269 -24.30 -17.34 -2.98
CA VAL A 269 -24.36 -16.38 -1.88
C VAL A 269 -23.31 -16.78 -0.85
N LEU A 270 -22.34 -15.88 -0.63
CA LEU A 270 -21.28 -16.06 0.36
C LEU A 270 -21.63 -15.30 1.63
N LYS A 271 -21.42 -15.92 2.79
CA LYS A 271 -21.54 -15.27 4.10
C LYS A 271 -20.21 -14.68 4.55
N SER A 272 -20.25 -13.84 5.57
CA SER A 272 -19.06 -13.21 6.17
C SER A 272 -18.03 -14.19 6.76
N ASP A 273 -18.46 -15.38 7.16
CA ASP A 273 -17.62 -16.46 7.68
C ASP A 273 -17.09 -17.40 6.60
N GLU A 274 -17.31 -17.08 5.32
CA GLU A 274 -16.88 -17.85 4.17
C GLU A 274 -15.96 -17.01 3.26
N TYR A 275 -15.12 -17.69 2.49
CA TYR A 275 -14.22 -17.08 1.52
C TYR A 275 -14.00 -18.02 0.33
N ILE A 276 -13.44 -17.49 -0.76
CA ILE A 276 -13.19 -18.26 -1.97
C ILE A 276 -11.70 -18.55 -2.14
N VAL A 277 -11.38 -19.80 -2.46
CA VAL A 277 -10.06 -20.23 -2.95
C VAL A 277 -10.15 -20.52 -4.43
N LEU A 278 -9.37 -19.80 -5.24
CA LEU A 278 -9.34 -20.01 -6.69
C LEU A 278 -8.55 -21.27 -7.05
N GLU A 279 -9.09 -22.05 -7.99
CA GLU A 279 -8.39 -23.17 -8.63
C GLU A 279 -8.26 -22.90 -10.13
N GLN A 280 -7.58 -23.77 -10.87
CA GLN A 280 -7.31 -23.52 -12.30
C GLN A 280 -8.57 -23.35 -13.15
N ASN A 281 -9.61 -24.16 -12.90
CA ASN A 281 -10.87 -24.14 -13.68
C ASN A 281 -12.12 -24.15 -12.78
N SER A 282 -11.95 -23.92 -11.48
CA SER A 282 -13.00 -24.00 -10.46
C SER A 282 -12.64 -23.11 -9.28
N TYR A 283 -13.52 -23.04 -8.29
CA TYR A 283 -13.24 -22.39 -7.02
C TYR A 283 -13.84 -23.20 -5.88
N LYS A 284 -13.28 -23.03 -4.68
CA LYS A 284 -13.77 -23.65 -3.45
C LYS A 284 -14.28 -22.59 -2.51
N ILE A 285 -15.49 -22.80 -1.99
CA ILE A 285 -16.00 -22.02 -0.87
C ILE A 285 -15.48 -22.68 0.40
N MET A 286 -14.67 -21.94 1.14
CA MET A 286 -14.08 -22.36 2.39
C MET A 286 -14.76 -21.61 3.53
N LYS A 287 -14.99 -22.32 4.64
CA LYS A 287 -15.54 -21.71 5.85
C LYS A 287 -14.41 -21.44 6.84
N ARG A 288 -14.43 -20.28 7.49
CA ARG A 288 -13.56 -20.01 8.63
C ARG A 288 -14.00 -20.90 9.79
N THR A 289 -13.23 -21.93 10.11
CA THR A 289 -13.52 -22.80 11.24
C THR A 289 -13.38 -22.02 12.55
N ALA A 290 -14.45 -22.00 13.35
CA ALA A 290 -14.56 -21.34 14.66
C ALA A 290 -13.79 -22.05 15.79
N ILE A 291 -12.62 -22.62 15.49
CA ILE A 291 -11.66 -23.13 16.47
C ILE A 291 -10.85 -21.88 16.88
N GLU A 292 -11.01 -21.14 17.98
CA GLU A 292 -11.51 -21.39 19.34
C GLU A 292 -12.01 -20.05 19.95
N LEU A 293 -13.31 -19.75 19.85
CA LEU A 293 -13.93 -18.66 20.63
C LEU A 293 -14.65 -19.17 21.89
N THR A 294 -14.57 -20.47 22.20
CA THR A 294 -15.37 -21.11 23.25
C THR A 294 -14.60 -21.69 24.43
N ASN A 295 -13.26 -21.64 24.49
CA ASN A 295 -12.52 -22.35 25.53
C ASN A 295 -11.63 -21.52 26.48
N ASP A 296 -11.77 -20.20 26.56
CA ASP A 296 -10.88 -19.42 27.46
C ASP A 296 -11.48 -18.14 28.07
N TRP A 297 -12.81 -18.06 28.14
CA TRP A 297 -13.54 -17.07 28.96
C TRP A 297 -14.02 -17.69 30.28
N VAL A 298 -13.19 -18.56 30.87
CA VAL A 298 -13.28 -18.88 32.30
C VAL A 298 -12.21 -18.05 32.99
N ASP A 299 -12.65 -17.16 33.87
CA ASP A 299 -11.81 -16.36 34.76
C ASP A 299 -10.74 -17.23 35.43
N VAL A 300 -9.49 -17.15 34.95
CA VAL A 300 -8.32 -17.58 35.71
C VAL A 300 -7.43 -16.36 35.93
N ALA A 301 -7.95 -15.45 36.73
CA ALA A 301 -7.09 -14.62 37.58
C ALA A 301 -6.54 -15.50 38.71
N SER A 302 -5.55 -16.34 38.42
CA SER A 302 -4.59 -16.87 39.41
C SER A 302 -3.57 -17.82 38.77
N GLU A 303 -2.29 -17.51 38.99
CA GLU A 303 -1.14 -18.43 39.05
C GLU A 303 -0.35 -18.73 37.75
N ASN A 304 0.78 -18.02 37.65
CA ASN A 304 2.15 -18.52 37.44
C ASN A 304 2.43 -19.50 36.28
N ASN A 305 3.28 -19.09 35.33
CA ASN A 305 4.72 -19.47 35.28
C ASN A 305 5.28 -19.28 33.85
N GLU A 306 5.68 -18.05 33.49
CA GLU A 306 6.42 -17.77 32.25
C GLU A 306 7.92 -17.81 32.52
N THR A 307 8.59 -18.91 32.19
CA THR A 307 10.07 -18.92 32.03
C THR A 307 10.61 -20.00 31.09
N GLU A 308 9.78 -20.94 30.61
CA GLU A 308 10.30 -22.12 29.88
C GLU A 308 10.26 -22.01 28.34
N PHE A 309 9.65 -20.97 27.76
CA PHE A 309 9.44 -20.90 26.31
C PHE A 309 10.53 -20.12 25.54
N ILE A 310 11.30 -19.26 26.22
CA ILE A 310 12.34 -18.43 25.57
C ILE A 310 13.66 -19.19 25.39
N GLU A 311 13.96 -20.17 26.24
CA GLU A 311 15.24 -20.92 26.18
C GLU A 311 15.31 -21.85 24.97
N LYS A 312 14.17 -22.32 24.47
CA LYS A 312 14.12 -23.28 23.35
C LYS A 312 14.31 -22.64 21.96
N VAL A 313 14.14 -21.33 21.84
CA VAL A 313 14.31 -20.62 20.55
C VAL A 313 15.75 -20.16 20.33
N MET A 314 16.57 -20.07 21.39
CA MET A 314 17.97 -19.66 21.26
C MET A 314 18.94 -20.81 20.93
N ASP A 315 18.56 -22.07 21.14
CA ASP A 315 19.42 -23.23 20.83
C ASP A 315 19.45 -23.59 19.33
N ASP A 316 18.40 -23.27 18.56
CA ASP A 316 18.31 -23.64 17.13
C ASP A 316 19.01 -22.65 16.18
N VAL A 317 19.53 -21.53 16.67
CA VAL A 317 20.21 -20.49 15.84
C VAL A 317 21.74 -20.62 15.88
N ASN A 318 22.29 -21.51 16.71
CA ASN A 318 23.75 -21.63 16.88
C ASN A 318 24.33 -22.79 16.07
N ILE A 319 24.39 -22.65 14.74
CA ILE A 319 25.17 -23.52 13.86
C ILE A 319 26.16 -22.71 13.01
N HIS A 320 27.44 -22.98 13.27
CA HIS A 320 28.63 -22.78 12.43
C HIS A 320 29.14 -21.36 12.15
N LEU A 321 30.02 -20.88 13.04
CA LEU A 321 31.26 -20.19 12.65
C LEU A 321 32.33 -20.48 13.72
N GLY A 322 33.19 -21.44 13.44
CA GLY A 322 34.33 -21.77 14.29
C GLY A 322 35.58 -21.96 13.45
N THR A 323 36.50 -21.00 13.48
CA THR A 323 37.94 -21.27 13.43
C THR A 323 38.69 -20.12 14.11
N GLU A 324 39.41 -20.46 15.18
CA GLU A 324 40.18 -19.59 16.07
C GLU A 324 41.46 -19.02 15.41
N PRO A 325 42.00 -17.88 15.88
CA PRO A 325 43.34 -17.41 15.54
C PRO A 325 44.38 -17.92 16.54
N LYS A 326 45.54 -18.33 16.04
CA LYS A 326 46.71 -18.72 16.83
C LYS A 326 47.74 -17.57 16.82
N GLN A 327 48.04 -17.03 18.00
CA GLN A 327 49.14 -16.09 18.24
C GLN A 327 50.48 -16.83 18.31
N GLU A 328 51.52 -16.27 17.70
CA GLU A 328 52.92 -16.51 18.05
C GLU A 328 53.73 -15.21 17.85
N THR A 329 54.89 -15.18 18.52
CA THR A 329 55.48 -14.01 19.19
C THR A 329 56.74 -13.49 18.48
N ILE A 330 56.87 -12.16 18.40
CA ILE A 330 58.06 -11.26 18.41
C ILE A 330 59.36 -11.72 17.72
N VAL A 331 59.84 -10.93 16.74
CA VAL A 331 61.25 -10.44 16.62
C VAL A 331 61.27 -9.12 15.82
N GLU A 332 61.75 -8.03 16.44
CA GLU A 332 62.29 -6.80 15.80
C GLU A 332 63.73 -7.09 15.29
N PRO A 333 64.27 -6.43 14.24
CA PRO A 333 64.53 -4.98 14.29
C PRO A 333 64.51 -4.21 12.94
N GLU A 334 64.56 -2.88 13.06
CA GLU A 334 65.32 -1.85 12.27
C GLU A 334 65.44 -2.02 10.74
N ALA A 335 65.50 -1.02 9.88
CA ALA A 335 65.42 0.45 9.81
C ALA A 335 65.80 0.73 8.33
N ASP A 336 65.67 1.98 7.87
CA ASP A 336 66.06 2.48 6.54
C ASP A 336 65.17 2.04 5.36
N ASN A 337 64.96 2.82 4.31
CA ASN A 337 64.90 4.26 4.03
C ASN A 337 64.61 4.28 2.51
N GLU A 338 64.16 5.44 2.04
CA GLU A 338 64.23 5.85 0.63
C GLU A 338 63.15 5.35 -0.35
N ALA A 339 62.45 6.38 -0.82
CA ALA A 339 61.52 6.44 -1.93
C ALA A 339 62.21 6.22 -3.28
N GLU A 340 61.44 5.86 -4.31
CA GLU A 340 61.43 6.55 -5.61
C GLU A 340 60.24 6.06 -6.50
N PRO A 341 59.87 6.80 -7.56
CA PRO A 341 58.49 6.98 -7.98
C PRO A 341 58.03 6.08 -9.14
N VAL A 342 56.71 5.93 -9.25
CA VAL A 342 55.99 5.34 -10.37
C VAL A 342 55.87 6.37 -11.51
N PRO A 343 56.22 6.03 -12.77
CA PRO A 343 55.93 6.87 -13.92
C PRO A 343 54.62 6.45 -14.62
N GLU A 344 53.78 7.43 -14.91
CA GLU A 344 52.85 7.46 -16.06
C GLU A 344 53.41 8.48 -17.07
N PRO A 345 52.88 8.66 -18.30
CA PRO A 345 52.15 7.76 -19.20
C PRO A 345 52.78 7.74 -20.61
N GLU A 346 52.38 6.81 -21.49
CA GLU A 346 52.57 6.99 -22.94
C GLU A 346 51.27 6.78 -23.71
N THR A 347 50.94 7.83 -24.44
CA THR A 347 49.96 7.99 -25.52
C THR A 347 50.36 7.20 -26.76
N GLU A 348 49.39 6.57 -27.43
CA GLU A 348 49.52 6.23 -28.85
C GLU A 348 48.25 6.61 -29.62
N ASN A 349 48.46 7.36 -30.71
CA ASN A 349 47.45 7.86 -31.63
C ASN A 349 47.36 6.97 -32.88
N GLY A 350 46.12 6.67 -33.29
CA GLY A 350 45.66 6.50 -34.68
C GLY A 350 45.91 5.16 -35.39
N PRO A 351 45.32 4.92 -36.58
CA PRO A 351 44.37 5.76 -37.34
C PRO A 351 43.08 5.04 -37.84
N GLU A 352 42.17 5.87 -38.34
CA GLU A 352 41.21 5.71 -39.46
C GLU A 352 40.85 4.30 -39.98
N ASN A 353 39.55 4.03 -40.09
CA ASN A 353 39.00 3.35 -41.26
C ASN A 353 37.53 3.72 -41.51
N GLU A 354 37.30 4.18 -42.74
CA GLU A 354 36.03 4.34 -43.43
C GLU A 354 35.42 2.95 -43.72
N THR A 355 34.08 2.81 -43.69
CA THR A 355 33.31 2.13 -44.75
C THR A 355 31.78 2.18 -44.54
N GLU A 356 31.10 2.47 -45.66
CA GLU A 356 29.84 1.90 -46.20
C GLU A 356 28.54 2.13 -45.41
N GLU A 357 27.60 2.94 -45.94
CA GLU A 357 26.58 2.57 -46.95
C GLU A 357 25.71 1.40 -46.50
N GLU A 358 24.48 1.69 -46.05
CA GLU A 358 23.34 0.81 -46.29
C GLU A 358 22.07 1.65 -46.51
N LEU A 359 21.56 1.57 -47.74
CA LEU A 359 20.20 1.92 -48.13
C LEU A 359 19.23 0.92 -47.50
N GLU A 360 18.15 1.41 -46.87
CA GLU A 360 16.96 0.58 -46.71
C GLU A 360 15.70 1.29 -47.21
N ASN A 361 14.92 0.48 -47.93
CA ASN A 361 13.75 0.78 -48.72
C ASN A 361 12.58 1.30 -47.88
N GLU A 362 12.00 2.42 -48.30
CA GLU A 362 10.63 2.77 -47.93
C GLU A 362 9.67 1.95 -48.82
N THR A 363 8.90 1.06 -48.18
CA THR A 363 7.79 0.37 -48.83
C THR A 363 6.51 1.13 -48.49
N GLU A 364 5.93 1.77 -49.51
CA GLU A 364 4.58 2.33 -49.53
C GLU A 364 3.55 1.26 -49.14
N ILE A 365 2.78 1.52 -48.08
CA ILE A 365 1.57 0.75 -47.75
C ILE A 365 0.38 1.64 -48.09
N GLU A 366 -0.36 1.27 -49.13
CA GLU A 366 -1.67 1.83 -49.47
C GLU A 366 -2.69 1.51 -48.35
N PRO A 367 -3.59 2.44 -48.00
CA PRO A 367 -4.69 2.14 -47.08
C PRO A 367 -5.82 1.38 -47.80
N GLU A 368 -6.21 0.24 -47.23
CA GLU A 368 -7.42 -0.52 -47.59
C GLU A 368 -8.68 0.31 -47.35
N GLU A 369 -9.53 0.40 -48.38
CA GLU A 369 -10.88 0.97 -48.31
C GLU A 369 -11.81 0.05 -47.52
N GLU A 370 -12.44 0.57 -46.45
CA GLU A 370 -13.56 -0.10 -45.76
C GLU A 370 -14.83 -0.11 -46.64
N PRO A 371 -15.54 -1.25 -46.73
CA PRO A 371 -16.79 -1.33 -47.46
C PRO A 371 -17.94 -0.69 -46.66
N GLN A 372 -18.64 0.25 -47.29
CA GLN A 372 -19.87 0.87 -46.78
C GLN A 372 -20.98 -0.16 -46.60
N GLU A 373 -21.45 -0.31 -45.36
CA GLU A 373 -22.61 -1.11 -45.00
C GLU A 373 -23.90 -0.38 -45.42
N LYS A 374 -24.66 -1.00 -46.34
CA LYS A 374 -26.00 -0.53 -46.74
C LYS A 374 -26.99 -0.82 -45.62
N ILE A 375 -27.56 0.25 -45.04
CA ILE A 375 -28.76 0.19 -44.22
C ILE A 375 -29.97 0.18 -45.17
N GLU A 376 -30.58 -0.99 -45.37
CA GLU A 376 -31.94 -1.10 -45.90
C GLU A 376 -32.94 -0.80 -44.77
N ASN A 377 -33.63 0.33 -44.90
CA ASN A 377 -34.84 0.63 -44.13
C ASN A 377 -36.04 0.08 -44.89
N ASP A 378 -36.60 -1.03 -44.41
CA ASP A 378 -37.96 -1.43 -44.76
C ASP A 378 -38.93 -0.79 -43.76
N ILE A 379 -39.74 0.13 -44.28
CA ILE A 379 -40.95 0.67 -43.66
C ILE A 379 -42.11 0.22 -44.55
N GLU A 380 -43.11 -0.38 -43.88
CA GLU A 380 -44.47 -0.78 -44.32
C GLU A 380 -44.68 -2.07 -45.13
#